data_AF-A0A8D8ZEH4-F1
#
_entry.id   AF-A0A8D8ZEH4-F1
#
_cell.length_a   1.000
_cell.length_b   1.000
_cell.length_c   1.000
_cell.angle_alpha   90.00
_cell.angle_beta   90.00
_cell.angle_gamma   90.00
#
_symmetry.space_group_name_H-M   'P 1'
#
loop_
_entity.id
_entity.type
_entity.pdbx_description
1 polymer ?
#
loop_
_entity_poly.entity_id
_entity_poly.type
_entity_poly.pdbx_seq_one_letter_code
_entity_poly.pdbx_strand_id
1 'polypeptide(L)'
;MEEVRRLRTFPVADIGSLEWFSAQQTIINVHGAIVSELQHGDISPTASRVQEEDKTGILVQELIGLAAWKRHVLPEIKHKDTIGQVFPIYSILFYESVYSSVLLSVMYCHENDLVTLFEEGVLCELVDHCVAHLVLLIGMTNKKTPLNLNPTPSEEDTNLSNADRINRFEQDLQYRVSNILLSTLRLIIDHLEDLSLSLLTRIIQHHDVAMLLAHLVDNQAWLNTDEKGNEIKYTDSWTKVKPGDRFLLGECPISTK
;
A
#
# COMPACT_ATOMS: atom_id res chain seq x y z
N MET A 1 -4.84 -21.38 -9.37
CA MET A 1 -5.68 -21.12 -10.56
C MET A 1 -7.19 -21.19 -10.30
N GLU A 2 -7.68 -21.94 -9.31
CA GLU A 2 -9.07 -21.87 -8.79
C GLU A 2 -9.22 -20.86 -7.63
N GLU A 3 -8.15 -20.13 -7.35
CA GLU A 3 -7.95 -19.29 -6.18
C GLU A 3 -8.59 -17.90 -6.36
N VAL A 4 -8.59 -17.34 -7.57
CA VAL A 4 -9.27 -16.07 -7.88
C VAL A 4 -10.79 -16.18 -7.66
N ARG A 5 -11.39 -17.34 -8.00
CA ARG A 5 -12.81 -17.63 -7.77
C ARG A 5 -13.21 -17.66 -6.30
N ARG A 6 -12.25 -17.97 -5.42
CA ARG A 6 -12.48 -18.09 -3.97
C ARG A 6 -12.41 -16.75 -3.26
N LEU A 7 -12.07 -15.66 -3.95
CA LEU A 7 -12.11 -14.31 -3.38
C LEU A 7 -13.54 -13.95 -2.97
N ARG A 8 -13.68 -13.64 -1.68
CA ARG A 8 -14.92 -13.27 -0.99
C ARG A 8 -14.66 -12.02 -0.18
N THR A 9 -15.72 -11.26 0.04
CA THR A 9 -15.71 -10.14 0.98
C THR A 9 -16.03 -10.61 2.38
N PHE A 10 -15.43 -9.96 3.38
CA PHE A 10 -15.72 -10.19 4.78
C PHE A 10 -16.19 -8.90 5.44
N PRO A 11 -17.18 -8.95 6.34
CA PRO A 11 -17.53 -7.78 7.13
C PRO A 11 -16.36 -7.42 8.05
N VAL A 12 -16.21 -6.13 8.34
CA VAL A 12 -15.11 -5.61 9.19
C VAL A 12 -15.03 -6.31 10.56
N ALA A 13 -16.17 -6.79 11.06
CA ALA A 13 -16.25 -7.54 12.31
C ALA A 13 -15.57 -8.92 12.28
N ASP A 14 -15.50 -9.55 11.10
CA ASP A 14 -14.95 -10.90 10.93
C ASP A 14 -13.46 -10.88 10.57
N ILE A 15 -12.86 -9.69 10.41
CA ILE A 15 -11.43 -9.51 10.16
C ILE A 15 -10.64 -10.01 11.37
N GLY A 16 -9.76 -10.99 11.12
CA GLY A 16 -8.99 -11.69 12.15
C GLY A 16 -9.60 -13.03 12.60
N SER A 17 -10.75 -13.44 12.04
CA SER A 17 -11.26 -14.80 12.21
C SER A 17 -10.39 -15.84 11.49
N LEU A 18 -10.48 -17.11 11.90
CA LEU A 18 -9.73 -18.20 11.25
C LEU A 18 -10.15 -18.38 9.79
N GLU A 19 -11.44 -18.21 9.49
CA GLU A 19 -11.96 -18.25 8.13
C GLU A 19 -11.36 -17.14 7.28
N TRP A 20 -11.27 -15.92 7.82
CA TRP A 20 -10.63 -14.80 7.15
C TRP A 20 -9.16 -15.10 6.84
N PHE A 21 -8.36 -15.56 7.82
CA PHE A 21 -6.95 -15.93 7.57
C PHE A 21 -6.79 -17.01 6.49
N SER A 22 -7.71 -17.98 6.41
CA SER A 22 -7.68 -18.99 5.36
C SER A 22 -7.94 -18.39 3.97
N ALA A 23 -8.84 -17.41 3.87
CA ALA A 23 -9.06 -16.68 2.63
C ALA A 23 -7.86 -15.81 2.25
N GLN A 24 -7.18 -15.23 3.23
CA GLN A 24 -5.99 -14.41 3.00
C GLN A 24 -4.78 -15.19 2.45
N GLN A 25 -4.71 -16.50 2.69
CA GLN A 25 -3.70 -17.33 2.03
C GLN A 25 -3.88 -17.36 0.50
N THR A 26 -5.13 -17.27 0.05
CA THR A 26 -5.47 -17.25 -1.38
C THR A 26 -4.96 -15.98 -2.05
N ILE A 27 -5.10 -14.80 -1.40
CA ILE A 27 -4.60 -13.55 -1.98
C ILE A 27 -3.07 -13.50 -2.01
N ILE A 28 -2.38 -14.08 -1.01
CA ILE A 28 -0.91 -14.19 -1.05
C ILE A 28 -0.47 -15.03 -2.25
N ASN A 29 -1.13 -16.15 -2.50
CA ASN A 29 -0.78 -17.00 -3.65
C ASN A 29 -0.99 -16.28 -4.98
N VAL A 30 -2.09 -15.53 -5.10
CA VAL A 30 -2.38 -14.68 -6.27
C VAL A 30 -1.31 -13.59 -6.42
N HIS A 31 -0.95 -12.89 -5.35
CA HIS A 31 0.10 -11.88 -5.35
C HIS A 31 1.44 -12.46 -5.79
N GLY A 32 1.85 -13.60 -5.21
CA GLY A 32 3.08 -14.28 -5.59
C GLY A 32 3.10 -14.74 -7.04
N ALA A 33 1.98 -15.23 -7.57
CA ALA A 33 1.84 -15.60 -8.97
C ALA A 33 2.00 -14.38 -9.89
N ILE A 34 1.31 -13.27 -9.61
CA ILE A 34 1.38 -12.04 -10.40
C ILE A 34 2.81 -11.48 -10.40
N VAL A 35 3.46 -11.38 -9.23
CA VAL A 35 4.83 -10.88 -9.13
C VAL A 35 5.80 -11.76 -9.91
N SER A 36 5.65 -13.09 -9.82
CA SER A 36 6.49 -14.01 -10.58
C SER A 36 6.26 -13.87 -12.09
N GLU A 37 5.02 -13.75 -12.53
CA GLU A 37 4.68 -13.56 -13.94
C GLU A 37 5.24 -12.25 -14.50
N LEU A 38 5.10 -11.14 -13.76
CA LEU A 38 5.62 -9.83 -14.15
C LEU A 38 7.16 -9.77 -14.24
N GLN A 39 7.87 -10.65 -13.52
CA GLN A 39 9.33 -10.77 -13.65
C GLN A 39 9.74 -11.47 -14.96
N HIS A 40 8.87 -12.32 -15.51
CA HIS A 40 9.17 -13.13 -16.70
C HIS A 40 8.54 -12.57 -17.99
N GLY A 41 7.62 -11.62 -17.89
CA GLY A 41 7.02 -10.93 -19.03
C GLY A 41 6.13 -9.75 -18.62
N ASP A 42 5.73 -8.93 -19.59
CA ASP A 42 5.02 -7.67 -19.32
C ASP A 42 3.53 -7.86 -18.96
N ILE A 43 2.93 -9.02 -19.27
CA ILE A 43 1.51 -9.29 -19.06
C ILE A 43 1.33 -10.51 -18.15
N SER A 44 0.65 -10.31 -17.02
CA SER A 44 0.30 -11.38 -16.08
C SER A 44 -1.03 -12.04 -16.46
N PRO A 45 -1.07 -13.33 -16.84
CA PRO A 45 -2.32 -14.05 -17.07
C PRO A 45 -3.17 -14.16 -15.80
N THR A 46 -2.56 -14.14 -14.61
CA THR A 46 -3.31 -14.13 -13.34
C THR A 46 -4.02 -12.80 -13.14
N ALA A 47 -3.39 -11.66 -13.46
CA ALA A 47 -4.03 -10.35 -13.41
C ALA A 47 -5.23 -10.25 -14.39
N SER A 48 -5.07 -10.73 -15.63
CA SER A 48 -6.19 -10.76 -16.58
C SER A 48 -7.35 -11.63 -16.13
N ARG A 49 -7.08 -12.71 -15.39
CA ARG A 49 -8.15 -13.54 -14.80
C ARG A 49 -8.94 -12.81 -13.71
N VAL A 50 -8.31 -11.95 -12.92
CA VAL A 50 -9.00 -11.13 -11.91
C VAL A 50 -10.04 -10.23 -12.57
N GLN A 51 -9.70 -9.66 -13.73
CA GLN A 51 -10.64 -8.87 -14.53
C GLN A 51 -11.75 -9.75 -15.13
N GLU A 52 -11.43 -10.89 -15.74
CA GLU A 52 -12.43 -11.79 -16.33
C GLU A 52 -13.48 -12.28 -15.31
N GLU A 53 -13.10 -12.39 -14.04
CA GLU A 53 -14.00 -12.82 -12.96
C GLU A 53 -14.66 -11.66 -12.20
N ASP A 54 -14.46 -10.41 -12.65
CA ASP A 54 -15.02 -9.17 -12.07
C ASP A 54 -14.73 -9.04 -10.56
N LYS A 55 -13.51 -9.40 -10.16
CA LYS A 55 -13.08 -9.42 -8.75
C LYS A 55 -12.40 -8.13 -8.31
N THR A 56 -12.21 -7.16 -9.20
CA THR A 56 -11.52 -5.91 -8.91
C THR A 56 -12.27 -5.08 -7.85
N GLY A 57 -13.61 -5.03 -7.91
CA GLY A 57 -14.42 -4.36 -6.88
C GLY A 57 -14.31 -5.00 -5.50
N ILE A 58 -14.18 -6.33 -5.44
CA ILE A 58 -13.97 -7.07 -4.19
C ILE A 58 -12.61 -6.72 -3.57
N LEU A 59 -11.56 -6.57 -4.38
CA LEU A 59 -10.24 -6.17 -3.90
C LEU A 59 -10.26 -4.77 -3.28
N VAL A 60 -10.97 -3.83 -3.91
CA VAL A 60 -11.12 -2.46 -3.39
C VAL A 60 -11.93 -2.47 -2.08
N GLN A 61 -13.03 -3.22 -2.03
CA GLN A 61 -13.84 -3.33 -0.82
C GLN A 61 -13.05 -3.91 0.36
N GLU A 62 -12.27 -4.97 0.15
CA GLU A 62 -11.42 -5.57 1.20
C GLU A 62 -10.30 -4.61 1.62
N LEU A 63 -9.69 -3.89 0.68
CA LEU A 63 -8.68 -2.87 0.97
C LEU A 63 -9.25 -1.77 1.88
N ILE A 64 -10.43 -1.23 1.54
CA ILE A 64 -11.12 -0.22 2.36
C ILE A 64 -11.53 -0.82 3.71
N GLY A 65 -11.99 -2.08 3.75
CA GLY A 65 -12.32 -2.79 4.97
C GLY A 65 -11.12 -2.91 5.93
N LEU A 66 -9.94 -3.23 5.40
CA LEU A 66 -8.69 -3.29 6.18
C LEU A 66 -8.25 -1.92 6.67
N ALA A 67 -8.36 -0.89 5.83
CA ALA A 67 -8.08 0.48 6.22
C ALA A 67 -9.03 0.98 7.34
N ALA A 68 -10.32 0.62 7.26
CA ALA A 68 -11.31 0.91 8.30
C ALA A 68 -11.00 0.18 9.60
N TRP A 69 -10.64 -1.11 9.53
CA TRP A 69 -10.22 -1.90 10.69
C TRP A 69 -9.01 -1.27 11.37
N LYS A 70 -7.97 -0.90 10.59
CA LYS A 70 -6.78 -0.23 11.11
C LYS A 70 -7.12 1.11 11.78
N ARG A 71 -8.05 1.90 11.23
CA ARG A 71 -8.43 3.20 11.78
C ARG A 71 -9.25 3.10 13.07
N HIS A 72 -10.15 2.13 13.17
CA HIS A 72 -11.16 2.07 14.24
C HIS A 72 -10.92 0.97 15.27
N VAL A 73 -10.34 -0.17 14.87
CA VAL A 73 -10.18 -1.35 15.75
C VAL A 73 -8.78 -1.40 16.35
N LEU A 74 -7.74 -1.08 15.57
CA LEU A 74 -6.36 -1.12 16.06
C LEU A 74 -6.10 -0.22 17.30
N PRO A 75 -6.62 1.03 17.38
CA PRO A 75 -6.41 1.86 18.56
C PRO A 75 -7.02 1.27 19.83
N GLU A 76 -8.20 0.65 19.70
CA GLU A 76 -8.90 -0.01 20.80
C GLU A 76 -8.14 -1.24 21.31
N ILE A 77 -7.52 -1.99 20.40
CA ILE A 77 -6.67 -3.13 20.76
C ILE A 77 -5.43 -2.65 21.51
N LYS A 78 -4.81 -1.56 21.06
CA LYS A 78 -3.64 -0.96 21.74
C LYS A 78 -3.97 -0.44 23.13
N HIS A 79 -5.14 0.17 23.31
CA HIS A 79 -5.57 0.72 24.60
C HIS A 79 -5.83 -0.36 25.66
N LYS A 80 -6.30 -1.55 25.25
CA LYS A 80 -6.66 -2.63 26.19
C LYS A 80 -5.47 -3.39 26.79
N ASP A 81 -4.24 -3.13 26.35
CA ASP A 81 -2.99 -3.78 26.76
C ASP A 81 -3.04 -5.33 26.83
N THR A 82 -4.05 -5.93 26.17
CA THR A 82 -4.31 -7.38 26.16
C THR A 82 -3.53 -8.05 25.02
N ILE A 83 -2.47 -7.41 24.53
CA ILE A 83 -1.72 -7.87 23.36
C ILE A 83 -0.78 -9.00 23.82
N GLY A 84 -1.30 -10.21 23.85
CA GLY A 84 -0.52 -11.42 24.12
C GLY A 84 0.40 -11.81 22.96
N GLN A 85 -0.01 -11.52 21.71
CA GLN A 85 0.74 -11.85 20.50
C GLN A 85 0.68 -10.71 19.48
N VAL A 86 1.84 -10.31 18.97
CA VAL A 86 1.98 -9.23 17.97
C VAL A 86 1.74 -9.74 16.53
N PHE A 87 2.02 -11.01 16.29
CA PHE A 87 1.99 -11.61 14.94
C PHE A 87 0.64 -11.49 14.23
N PRO A 88 -0.52 -11.81 14.84
CA PRO A 88 -1.80 -11.70 14.13
C PRO A 88 -2.12 -10.26 13.68
N ILE A 89 -1.75 -9.26 14.48
CA ILE A 89 -1.97 -7.85 14.16
C ILE A 89 -1.03 -7.43 13.01
N TYR A 90 0.23 -7.83 13.07
CA TYR A 90 1.18 -7.63 11.97
C TYR A 90 0.65 -8.24 10.66
N SER A 91 0.13 -9.47 10.71
CA SER A 91 -0.43 -10.12 9.53
C SER A 91 -1.56 -9.31 8.90
N ILE A 92 -2.52 -8.80 9.70
CA ILE A 92 -3.62 -7.97 9.20
C ILE A 92 -3.09 -6.72 8.47
N LEU A 93 -2.13 -6.02 9.08
CA LEU A 93 -1.49 -4.85 8.47
C LEU A 93 -0.72 -5.21 7.20
N PHE A 94 -0.08 -6.38 7.17
CA PHE A 94 0.63 -6.87 6.01
C PHE A 94 -0.31 -7.16 4.84
N TYR A 95 -1.47 -7.77 5.11
CA TYR A 95 -2.45 -8.07 4.06
C TYR A 95 -2.96 -6.81 3.36
N GLU A 96 -3.11 -5.68 4.07
CA GLU A 96 -3.43 -4.39 3.43
C GLU A 96 -2.44 -4.05 2.31
N SER A 97 -1.14 -4.22 2.55
CA SER A 97 -0.10 -3.99 1.54
C SER A 97 -0.18 -4.97 0.36
N VAL A 98 -0.58 -6.22 0.61
CA VAL A 98 -0.77 -7.24 -0.42
C VAL A 98 -1.94 -6.86 -1.32
N TYR A 99 -3.09 -6.46 -0.76
CA TYR A 99 -4.24 -6.00 -1.54
C TYR A 99 -3.91 -4.78 -2.39
N SER A 100 -3.24 -3.77 -1.82
CA SER A 100 -2.81 -2.61 -2.59
C SER A 100 -1.87 -3.00 -3.73
N SER A 101 -0.92 -3.92 -3.48
CA SER A 101 0.04 -4.36 -4.50
C SER A 101 -0.64 -5.15 -5.62
N VAL A 102 -1.55 -6.08 -5.30
CA VAL A 102 -2.30 -6.83 -6.30
C VAL A 102 -3.14 -5.89 -7.15
N LEU A 103 -3.83 -4.93 -6.52
CA LEU A 103 -4.65 -3.94 -7.21
C LEU A 103 -3.79 -3.11 -8.19
N LEU A 104 -2.65 -2.60 -7.73
CA LEU A 104 -1.71 -1.85 -8.58
C LEU A 104 -1.24 -2.69 -9.76
N SER A 105 -0.87 -3.96 -9.54
CA SER A 105 -0.43 -4.85 -10.61
C SER A 105 -1.52 -5.16 -11.63
N VAL A 106 -2.77 -5.35 -11.17
CA VAL A 106 -3.92 -5.55 -12.06
C VAL A 106 -4.18 -4.31 -12.90
N MET A 107 -4.17 -3.12 -12.29
CA MET A 107 -4.33 -1.86 -13.01
C MET A 107 -3.21 -1.64 -14.03
N TYR A 108 -1.96 -1.97 -13.68
CA TYR A 108 -0.82 -1.85 -14.59
C TYR A 108 -0.94 -2.79 -15.80
N CYS A 109 -1.38 -4.04 -15.61
CA CYS A 109 -1.56 -4.98 -16.74
C CYS A 109 -2.66 -4.54 -17.72
N HIS A 110 -3.61 -3.72 -17.25
CA HIS A 110 -4.79 -3.28 -17.98
C HIS A 110 -4.86 -1.75 -18.12
N GLU A 111 -3.69 -1.10 -18.19
CA GLU A 111 -3.55 0.36 -18.26
C GLU A 111 -4.45 0.98 -19.34
N ASN A 112 -4.47 0.39 -20.54
CA ASN A 112 -5.28 0.89 -21.66
C ASN A 112 -6.81 0.86 -21.43
N ASP A 113 -7.30 0.03 -20.52
CA ASP A 113 -8.73 -0.23 -20.31
C ASP A 113 -9.19 0.14 -18.88
N LEU A 114 -8.45 1.01 -18.19
CA LEU A 114 -8.61 1.31 -16.77
C LEU A 114 -10.04 1.74 -16.37
N VAL A 115 -10.71 2.49 -17.23
CA VAL A 115 -12.09 2.97 -17.01
C VAL A 115 -13.11 1.84 -17.02
N THR A 116 -12.82 0.75 -17.74
CA THR A 116 -13.72 -0.43 -17.83
C THR A 116 -13.47 -1.44 -16.71
N LEU A 117 -12.35 -1.34 -16.01
CA LEU A 117 -11.98 -2.25 -14.92
C LEU A 117 -12.83 -2.06 -13.66
N PHE A 118 -13.40 -0.87 -13.48
CA PHE A 118 -14.09 -0.48 -12.26
C PHE A 118 -15.45 0.11 -12.56
N GLU A 119 -16.42 -0.19 -11.71
CA GLU A 119 -17.62 0.64 -11.61
C GLU A 119 -17.22 2.05 -11.13
N GLU A 120 -17.89 3.09 -11.67
CA GLU A 120 -17.56 4.50 -11.38
C GLU A 120 -17.54 4.81 -9.87
N GLY A 121 -18.48 4.24 -9.11
CA GLY A 121 -18.54 4.39 -7.65
C GLY A 121 -17.33 3.79 -6.93
N VAL A 122 -16.90 2.59 -7.34
CA VAL A 122 -15.73 1.91 -6.76
C VAL A 122 -14.44 2.69 -7.06
N LEU A 123 -14.31 3.20 -8.29
CA LEU A 123 -13.16 4.03 -8.66
C LEU A 123 -13.13 5.34 -7.86
N CYS A 124 -14.30 5.94 -7.59
CA CYS A 124 -14.41 7.13 -6.73
C CYS A 124 -13.92 6.85 -5.30
N GLU A 125 -14.28 5.70 -4.72
CA GLU A 125 -13.82 5.29 -3.40
C GLU A 125 -12.33 4.99 -3.37
N LEU A 126 -11.80 4.37 -4.43
CA LEU A 126 -10.36 4.14 -4.57
C LEU A 126 -9.57 5.45 -4.62
N VAL A 127 -10.04 6.45 -5.38
CA VAL A 127 -9.42 7.79 -5.42
C VAL A 127 -9.40 8.44 -4.04
N ASP A 128 -10.53 8.42 -3.33
CA ASP A 128 -10.61 8.97 -1.96
C ASP A 128 -9.63 8.26 -1.02
N HIS A 129 -9.52 6.94 -1.15
CA HIS A 129 -8.60 6.14 -0.36
C HIS A 129 -7.13 6.48 -0.68
N CYS A 130 -6.76 6.58 -1.96
CA CYS A 130 -5.43 7.01 -2.38
C CYS A 130 -5.07 8.40 -1.83
N VAL A 131 -5.99 9.37 -1.91
CA VAL A 131 -5.78 10.72 -1.38
C VAL A 131 -5.61 10.71 0.14
N ALA A 132 -6.41 9.92 0.86
CA ALA A 132 -6.26 9.79 2.31
C ALA A 132 -4.85 9.28 2.68
N HIS A 133 -4.33 8.30 1.95
CA HIS A 133 -2.96 7.79 2.16
C HIS A 133 -1.87 8.77 1.74
N LEU A 134 -2.10 9.58 0.70
CA LEU A 134 -1.19 10.66 0.32
C LEU A 134 -1.07 11.72 1.43
N VAL A 135 -2.19 12.12 2.03
CA VAL A 135 -2.19 13.04 3.18
C VAL A 135 -1.48 12.43 4.39
N LEU A 136 -1.69 11.13 4.66
CA LEU A 136 -0.96 10.42 5.70
C LEU A 136 0.55 10.41 5.43
N LEU A 137 0.96 10.15 4.18
CA LEU A 137 2.36 10.15 3.78
C LEU A 137 3.02 11.52 4.03
N ILE A 138 2.38 12.61 3.59
CA ILE A 138 2.83 13.98 3.84
C ILE A 138 2.95 14.24 5.35
N GLY A 139 1.95 13.81 6.13
CA GLY A 139 1.95 13.95 7.59
C GLY A 139 3.08 13.19 8.27
N MET A 140 3.44 12.00 7.79
CA MET A 140 4.58 11.23 8.30
C MET A 140 5.91 11.89 7.93
N THR A 141 6.06 12.37 6.70
CA THR A 141 7.28 13.07 6.26
C THR A 141 7.49 14.38 7.03
N ASN A 142 6.44 15.14 7.32
CA ASN A 142 6.55 16.38 8.11
C ASN A 142 7.06 16.15 9.53
N LYS A 143 6.77 14.99 10.12
CA LYS A 143 7.25 14.65 11.47
C LYS A 143 8.73 14.27 11.52
N LYS A 144 9.39 14.04 10.36
CA LYS A 144 10.82 13.66 10.19
C LYS A 144 11.37 12.85 11.37
N THR A 145 10.62 11.85 11.80
CA THR A 145 11.09 10.99 12.88
C THR A 145 12.21 10.16 12.30
N PRO A 146 13.41 10.15 12.93
CA PRO A 146 14.52 9.38 12.41
C PRO A 146 14.11 7.91 12.35
N LEU A 147 14.31 7.30 11.19
CA LEU A 147 13.90 5.92 10.96
C LEU A 147 15.06 4.99 11.26
N ASN A 148 14.78 3.93 12.01
CA ASN A 148 15.76 2.92 12.34
C ASN A 148 15.89 1.92 11.18
N LEU A 149 16.99 2.00 10.44
CA LEU A 149 17.25 1.16 9.25
C LEU A 149 17.69 -0.26 9.57
N ASN A 150 18.09 -0.49 10.82
CA ASN A 150 18.61 -1.77 11.25
C ASN A 150 17.61 -2.40 12.23
N PRO A 151 16.70 -3.26 11.77
CA PRO A 151 16.06 -4.23 12.64
C PRO A 151 17.06 -5.37 12.91
N THR A 152 18.35 -5.06 13.13
CA THR A 152 19.14 -5.97 13.96
C THR A 152 18.39 -5.99 15.28
N PRO A 153 18.04 -7.17 15.83
CA PRO A 153 17.48 -7.24 17.17
C PRO A 153 18.56 -6.70 18.10
N SER A 154 18.56 -5.38 18.29
CA SER A 154 19.34 -4.75 19.32
C SER A 154 18.77 -5.27 20.63
N GLU A 155 19.58 -5.28 21.68
CA GLU A 155 19.14 -5.63 23.03
C GLU A 155 17.96 -4.74 23.52
N GLU A 156 17.64 -3.68 22.79
CA GLU A 156 16.46 -2.83 22.97
C GLU A 156 15.16 -3.48 22.48
N ASP A 157 15.18 -4.28 21.39
CA ASP A 157 13.96 -4.90 20.85
C ASP A 157 13.37 -5.95 21.80
N THR A 158 14.18 -6.59 22.63
CA THR A 158 13.71 -7.54 23.66
C THR A 158 12.98 -6.86 24.82
N ASN A 159 13.20 -5.56 25.04
CA ASN A 159 12.58 -4.76 26.12
C ASN A 159 11.41 -3.89 25.65
N LEU A 160 11.11 -3.84 24.35
CA LEU A 160 9.97 -3.09 23.82
C LEU A 160 8.64 -3.74 24.23
N SER A 161 7.69 -2.91 24.64
CA SER A 161 6.31 -3.34 24.83
C SER A 161 5.74 -3.86 23.51
N ASN A 162 4.82 -4.84 23.58
CA ASN A 162 4.12 -5.35 22.41
C ASN A 162 3.37 -4.22 21.67
N ALA A 163 2.89 -3.19 22.38
CA ALA A 163 2.26 -2.02 21.78
C ALA A 163 3.24 -1.19 20.93
N ASP A 164 4.49 -1.02 21.40
CA ASP A 164 5.52 -0.26 20.67
C ASP A 164 5.98 -1.00 19.42
N ARG A 165 6.08 -2.33 19.49
CA ARG A 165 6.37 -3.18 18.32
C ARG A 165 5.29 -3.03 17.25
N ILE A 166 4.01 -3.02 17.64
CA ILE A 166 2.90 -2.79 16.70
C ILE A 166 2.98 -1.40 16.08
N ASN A 167 3.31 -0.36 16.85
CA ASN A 167 3.47 0.99 16.31
C ASN A 167 4.57 1.06 15.25
N ARG A 168 5.71 0.36 15.45
CA ARG A 168 6.78 0.28 14.45
C ARG A 168 6.32 -0.43 13.18
N PHE A 169 5.66 -1.58 13.32
CA PHE A 169 5.12 -2.31 12.16
C PHE A 169 4.08 -1.51 11.39
N GLU A 170 3.19 -0.83 12.10
CA GLU A 170 2.19 0.04 11.49
C GLU A 170 2.85 1.17 10.70
N GLN A 171 3.87 1.84 11.24
CA GLN A 171 4.56 2.91 10.53
C GLN A 171 5.25 2.41 9.25
N ASP A 172 6.00 1.30 9.33
CA ASP A 172 6.70 0.72 8.19
C ASP A 172 5.72 0.28 7.08
N LEU A 173 4.69 -0.49 7.46
CA LEU A 173 3.67 -0.94 6.51
C LEU A 173 2.84 0.22 5.96
N GLN A 174 2.58 1.26 6.75
CA GLN A 174 1.90 2.47 6.29
C GLN A 174 2.71 3.19 5.20
N TYR A 175 4.03 3.29 5.34
CA TYR A 175 4.89 3.83 4.27
C TYR A 175 4.81 2.98 3.00
N ARG A 176 4.87 1.65 3.14
CA ARG A 176 4.73 0.72 2.00
C ARG A 176 3.40 0.89 1.28
N VAL A 177 2.28 0.81 2.00
CA VAL A 177 0.93 0.96 1.44
C VAL A 177 0.78 2.32 0.77
N SER A 178 1.22 3.40 1.42
CA SER A 178 1.06 4.76 0.89
C SER A 178 1.85 4.99 -0.41
N ASN A 179 3.04 4.38 -0.56
CA ASN A 179 3.80 4.43 -1.81
C ASN A 179 3.13 3.63 -2.94
N ILE A 180 2.55 2.46 -2.62
CA ILE A 180 1.79 1.66 -3.61
C ILE A 180 0.55 2.43 -4.08
N LEU A 181 -0.17 3.07 -3.15
CA LEU A 181 -1.34 3.88 -3.47
C LEU A 181 -0.99 5.17 -4.21
N LEU A 182 0.18 5.75 -3.97
CA LEU A 182 0.69 6.86 -4.78
C LEU A 182 0.91 6.45 -6.23
N SER A 183 1.51 5.27 -6.47
CA SER A 183 1.64 4.71 -7.82
C SER A 183 0.28 4.40 -8.45
N THR A 184 -0.67 3.92 -7.63
CA THR A 184 -2.05 3.67 -8.07
C THR A 184 -2.74 4.97 -8.50
N LEU A 185 -2.58 6.04 -7.71
CA LEU A 185 -3.11 7.36 -8.02
C LEU A 185 -2.47 7.94 -9.29
N ARG A 186 -1.17 7.73 -9.48
CA ARG A 186 -0.47 8.14 -10.70
C ARG A 186 -1.09 7.47 -11.92
N LEU A 187 -1.32 6.15 -11.90
CA LEU A 187 -1.99 5.46 -13.02
C LEU A 187 -3.36 6.07 -13.31
N ILE A 188 -4.14 6.41 -12.29
CA ILE A 188 -5.45 7.06 -12.50
C ILE A 188 -5.28 8.44 -13.15
N ILE A 189 -4.26 9.21 -12.73
CA ILE A 189 -3.97 10.55 -13.28
C ILE A 189 -3.49 10.48 -14.73
N ASP A 190 -2.72 9.46 -15.09
CA ASP A 190 -2.21 9.29 -16.46
C ASP A 190 -3.36 9.07 -17.46
N HIS A 191 -4.52 8.58 -17.00
CA HIS A 191 -5.75 8.38 -17.78
C HIS A 191 -6.85 9.42 -17.56
N LEU A 192 -6.52 10.65 -17.11
CA LEU A 192 -7.51 11.70 -16.81
C LEU A 192 -8.49 12.01 -17.96
N GLU A 193 -8.05 11.85 -19.21
CA GLU A 193 -8.85 12.13 -20.41
C GLU A 193 -10.01 11.12 -20.60
N ASP A 194 -9.84 9.89 -20.12
CA ASP A 194 -10.82 8.82 -20.25
C ASP A 194 -11.81 8.77 -19.06
N LEU A 195 -11.51 9.48 -17.97
CA LEU A 195 -12.33 9.47 -16.76
C LEU A 195 -13.63 10.27 -16.90
N SER A 196 -14.64 9.88 -16.11
CA SER A 196 -15.88 10.63 -16.01
C SER A 196 -15.69 12.01 -15.37
N LEU A 197 -16.59 12.95 -15.68
CA LEU A 197 -16.55 14.31 -15.13
C LEU A 197 -16.65 14.33 -13.60
N SER A 198 -17.34 13.35 -13.00
CA SER A 198 -17.48 13.24 -11.55
C SER A 198 -16.13 12.96 -10.87
N LEU A 199 -15.36 12.02 -11.42
CA LEU A 199 -14.00 11.68 -10.97
C LEU A 199 -13.04 12.84 -11.17
N LEU A 200 -13.09 13.49 -12.33
CA LEU A 200 -12.26 14.65 -12.63
C LEU A 200 -12.50 15.79 -11.61
N THR A 201 -13.77 16.07 -11.31
CA THR A 201 -14.16 17.08 -10.33
C THR A 201 -13.66 16.72 -8.93
N ARG A 202 -13.71 15.44 -8.57
CA ARG A 202 -13.21 14.93 -7.28
C ARG A 202 -11.69 15.08 -7.14
N ILE A 203 -10.93 14.72 -8.17
CA ILE A 203 -9.47 14.82 -8.18
C ILE A 203 -9.02 16.29 -8.14
N ILE A 204 -9.60 17.13 -8.99
CA ILE A 204 -9.14 18.52 -9.17
C ILE A 204 -9.74 19.46 -8.13
N GLN A 205 -11.06 19.43 -7.93
CA GLN A 205 -11.75 20.45 -7.12
C GLN A 205 -11.94 20.04 -5.66
N HIS A 206 -12.27 18.77 -5.38
CA HIS A 206 -12.52 18.34 -4.01
C HIS A 206 -11.24 18.07 -3.22
N HIS A 207 -10.30 17.35 -3.82
CA HIS A 207 -9.07 16.93 -3.15
C HIS A 207 -7.85 17.79 -3.45
N ASP A 208 -7.89 18.59 -4.53
CA ASP A 208 -6.76 19.37 -5.03
C ASP A 208 -5.47 18.53 -5.09
N VAL A 209 -5.56 17.39 -5.80
CA VAL A 209 -4.48 16.41 -5.85
C VAL A 209 -3.17 17.01 -6.37
N ALA A 210 -3.25 17.98 -7.29
CA ALA A 210 -2.08 18.70 -7.78
C ALA A 210 -1.31 19.42 -6.64
N MET A 211 -2.03 20.09 -5.73
CA MET A 211 -1.42 20.74 -4.58
C MET A 211 -0.81 19.72 -3.60
N LEU A 212 -1.48 18.60 -3.37
CA LEU A 212 -0.96 17.52 -2.52
C LEU A 212 0.33 16.91 -3.09
N LEU A 213 0.38 16.68 -4.40
CA LEU A 213 1.59 16.18 -5.07
C LEU A 213 2.74 17.18 -5.02
N ALA A 214 2.47 18.48 -5.20
CA ALA A 214 3.47 19.53 -5.04
C ALA A 214 4.07 19.51 -3.61
N HIS A 215 3.21 19.46 -2.58
CA HIS A 215 3.66 19.34 -1.19
C HIS A 215 4.46 18.07 -0.93
N LEU A 216 4.11 16.96 -1.58
CA LEU A 216 4.86 15.71 -1.46
C LEU A 216 6.29 15.84 -2.02
N VAL A 217 6.43 16.49 -3.18
CA VAL A 217 7.72 16.74 -3.82
C VAL A 217 8.57 17.68 -2.98
N ASP A 218 7.99 18.76 -2.47
CA ASP A 218 8.68 19.73 -1.60
C ASP A 218 9.19 19.07 -0.31
N ASN A 219 8.38 18.19 0.28
CA ASN A 219 8.75 17.46 1.50
C ASN A 219 9.70 16.29 1.25
N GLN A 220 9.90 15.87 0.00
CA GLN A 220 10.75 14.75 -0.40
C GLN A 220 10.44 13.48 0.41
N ALA A 221 9.21 12.97 0.32
CA ALA A 221 8.73 11.87 1.16
C ALA A 221 9.56 10.56 1.08
N TRP A 222 10.34 10.40 0.02
CA TRP A 222 11.27 9.29 -0.16
C TRP A 222 12.62 9.51 0.53
N LEU A 223 12.90 10.66 1.15
CA LEU A 223 14.14 10.95 1.88
C LEU A 223 13.86 11.11 3.38
N ASN A 224 14.72 10.52 4.20
CA ASN A 224 14.72 10.72 5.64
C ASN A 224 16.15 10.61 6.19
N THR A 225 16.32 10.73 7.49
CA THR A 225 17.61 10.57 8.18
C THR A 225 17.55 9.41 9.16
N ASP A 226 18.62 8.62 9.20
CA ASP A 226 18.89 7.63 10.25
C ASP A 226 19.09 8.31 11.61
N GLU A 227 18.97 7.57 12.70
CA GLU A 227 19.34 8.01 14.07
C GLU A 227 20.82 8.46 14.13
N LYS A 228 21.65 7.93 13.23
CA LYS A 228 23.07 8.29 13.08
C LYS A 228 23.32 9.53 12.21
N GLY A 229 22.27 10.20 11.73
CA GLY A 229 22.36 11.39 10.87
C GLY A 229 22.73 11.11 9.41
N ASN A 230 22.71 9.84 8.98
CA ASN A 230 22.92 9.48 7.57
C ASN A 230 21.62 9.64 6.79
N GLU A 231 21.70 10.18 5.57
CA GLU A 231 20.55 10.28 4.68
C GLU A 231 20.17 8.91 4.12
N ILE A 232 18.88 8.64 4.12
CA ILE A 232 18.28 7.41 3.64
C ILE A 232 17.18 7.69 2.65
N LYS A 233 17.03 6.76 1.72
CA LYS A 233 16.01 6.82 0.68
C LYS A 233 15.15 5.57 0.70
N TYR A 234 13.86 5.78 0.50
CA TYR A 234 12.90 4.71 0.36
C TYR A 234 12.89 4.15 -1.07
N THR A 235 13.27 2.88 -1.21
CA THR A 235 13.20 2.09 -2.44
C THR A 235 12.68 0.71 -2.08
N ASP A 236 11.36 0.58 -1.87
CA ASP A 236 10.65 -0.58 -1.26
C ASP A 236 11.05 -0.92 0.19
N SER A 237 12.26 -0.56 0.58
CA SER A 237 12.80 -0.52 1.94
C SER A 237 13.68 0.72 2.08
N TRP A 238 13.89 1.16 3.31
CA TRP A 238 14.79 2.29 3.58
C TRP A 238 16.25 1.87 3.40
N THR A 239 16.97 2.55 2.50
CA THR A 239 18.36 2.24 2.15
C THR A 239 19.26 3.46 2.30
N LYS A 240 20.54 3.24 2.63
CA LYS A 240 21.51 4.34 2.77
C LYS A 240 21.92 4.88 1.40
N VAL A 241 21.87 6.20 1.25
CA VAL A 241 22.13 6.86 -0.04
C VAL A 241 23.60 7.25 -0.14
N LYS A 242 24.21 6.99 -1.30
CA LYS A 242 25.53 7.56 -1.63
C LYS A 242 25.37 9.02 -2.08
N PRO A 243 26.34 9.92 -1.85
CA PRO A 243 26.18 11.35 -2.13
C PRO A 243 25.78 11.72 -3.57
N GLY A 244 26.06 10.87 -4.56
CA GLY A 244 25.70 11.08 -5.97
C GLY A 244 24.24 10.77 -6.33
N ASP A 245 23.55 9.93 -5.55
CA ASP A 245 22.20 9.43 -5.88
C ASP A 245 21.09 10.21 -5.17
N ARG A 246 21.45 11.30 -4.47
CA ARG A 246 20.56 12.10 -3.63
C ARG A 246 19.36 12.67 -4.37
N PHE A 247 19.54 13.07 -5.62
CA PHE A 247 18.52 13.74 -6.43
C PHE A 247 17.93 12.85 -7.53
N LEU A 248 18.41 11.60 -7.67
CA LEU A 248 17.90 10.69 -8.67
C LEU A 248 16.62 10.04 -8.15
N LEU A 249 15.50 10.24 -8.84
CA LEU A 249 14.23 9.56 -8.56
C LEU A 249 14.26 8.13 -9.14
N GLY A 250 14.97 7.23 -8.44
CA GLY A 250 14.91 5.80 -8.68
C GLY A 250 15.69 5.38 -9.92
N GLU A 251 16.92 4.92 -9.73
CA GLU A 251 17.52 4.06 -10.75
C GLU A 251 16.87 2.67 -10.58
N CYS A 252 16.15 2.23 -11.62
CA CYS A 252 16.02 0.80 -11.84
C CYS A 252 17.46 0.34 -12.12
N PRO A 253 18.05 -0.59 -11.35
CA PRO A 253 19.35 -1.13 -11.71
C PRO A 253 19.17 -1.83 -13.04
N ILE A 254 19.50 -1.13 -14.13
CA ILE A 254 19.68 -1.75 -15.42
C ILE A 254 20.84 -2.71 -15.17
N SER A 255 20.51 -3.99 -15.02
CA SER A 255 21.49 -5.06 -14.99
C SER A 255 22.22 -5.04 -16.32
N THR A 256 23.26 -4.22 -16.42
CA THR A 256 24.24 -4.31 -17.50
C THR A 256 24.87 -5.68 -17.38
N LYS A 257 24.46 -6.57 -18.30
CA LYS A 257 25.16 -7.81 -18.64
C LYS A 257 26.64 -7.56 -18.91
#